data_AF-A0A6J4TKG1-F1
#
_entry.id   AF-A0A6J4TKG1-F1
#
_cell.length_a   1.000
_cell.length_b   1.000
_cell.length_c   1.000
_cell.angle_alpha   90.00
_cell.angle_beta   90.00
_cell.angle_gamma   90.00
#
_symmetry.space_group_name_H-M   'P 1'
#
loop_
_entity.id
_entity.type
_entity.pdbx_description
1 polymer ?
#
loop_
_entity_poly.entity_id
_entity_poly.type
_entity_poly.pdbx_seq_one_letter_code
_entity_poly.pdbx_strand_id
1 'polypeptide(L)'
;MSVRLLASAALILAATSTAFAQPRGAVRSSQPVGARPLGFAETQTLAALQRIRQIDGRVGSVIALDPTALSQAARVDMGGLRGPLHGQPVLIKDNIEMAGPLPTTAGSLALLGNVTGRDAPLVTRLRNAGTVIVGKTNLSEWANFRSTSSISGWSAVGGQTRNPHALDRNPCGSSSGSATAVAAGLVRLAIGTETDGSVTCPAAINGIVGFKPTVGMVSRTHIIPISKSQDTAGPMAPTVREAALLLSAIAGSDPADPATAEADKRKRDFAVGLDRNALKGKRIGVMRFAAGFGTDEVFERALAVLKAQGATLVEIKQFDDSAIGGNEFKVLLAEFKDGLNDYLRSSPAPLPARDLKGLIAFNQANAAREMPLFGQELFVQSQATKGTADPAYRRARQLSFAAAGPNGIDRLLRLHRVSALVGPTMPPAWKIDAVNGDQIGGGGAGSLAAVAGYPHLSVPMGQVKGLPVGLSFIGGKWKDGEILSLGYAYEQARGAMPNARFLPSIETSPFAAPALRR
;
A
#
# COMPACT_ATOMS: atom_id res chain seq x y z
N MET A 1 36.45 -38.39 -50.91
CA MET A 1 37.60 -37.52 -50.55
C MET A 1 37.09 -36.43 -49.64
N SER A 2 37.61 -36.11 -48.46
CA SER A 2 38.54 -36.74 -47.53
C SER A 2 38.34 -35.98 -46.22
N VAL A 3 38.37 -36.72 -45.11
CA VAL A 3 38.37 -36.24 -43.73
C VAL A 3 39.53 -35.28 -43.47
N ARG A 4 39.32 -34.26 -42.63
CA ARG A 4 40.31 -33.83 -41.62
C ARG A 4 39.66 -33.01 -40.50
N LEU A 5 39.59 -33.64 -39.32
CA LEU A 5 39.54 -32.99 -38.02
C LEU A 5 40.77 -32.09 -37.83
N LEU A 6 40.59 -30.98 -37.12
CA LEU A 6 41.56 -30.46 -36.16
C LEU A 6 40.80 -29.72 -35.05
N ALA A 7 40.93 -30.25 -33.84
CA ALA A 7 40.50 -29.64 -32.59
C ALA A 7 41.41 -28.46 -32.23
N SER A 8 40.89 -27.47 -31.49
CA SER A 8 41.50 -27.00 -30.22
C SER A 8 40.77 -25.80 -29.59
N ALA A 9 40.71 -25.87 -28.26
CA ALA A 9 40.62 -24.78 -27.28
C ALA A 9 39.27 -24.06 -27.11
N ALA A 10 38.45 -24.64 -26.24
CA ALA A 10 37.47 -23.92 -25.43
C ALA A 10 38.17 -22.95 -24.47
N LEU A 11 37.88 -21.65 -24.58
CA LEU A 11 38.22 -20.67 -23.55
C LEU A 11 36.95 -20.40 -22.74
N ILE A 12 36.85 -21.07 -21.59
CA ILE A 12 35.84 -20.80 -20.58
C ILE A 12 36.24 -19.48 -19.89
N LEU A 13 35.63 -18.37 -20.30
CA LEU A 13 35.69 -17.15 -19.51
C LEU A 13 34.73 -17.32 -18.32
N ALA A 14 35.28 -17.68 -17.17
CA ALA A 14 34.59 -17.61 -15.90
C ALA A 14 34.29 -16.13 -15.59
N ALA A 15 33.06 -15.70 -15.84
CA ALA A 15 32.56 -14.43 -15.32
C ALA A 15 32.40 -14.60 -13.79
N THR A 16 33.39 -14.11 -13.05
CA THR A 16 33.32 -13.98 -11.60
C THR A 16 32.25 -12.95 -11.26
N SER A 17 31.06 -13.45 -10.90
CA SER A 17 30.06 -12.66 -10.22
C SER A 17 30.62 -12.26 -8.86
N THR A 18 31.08 -11.01 -8.75
CA THR A 18 31.34 -10.40 -7.45
C THR A 18 29.99 -10.05 -6.82
N ALA A 19 29.33 -11.08 -6.30
CA ALA A 19 28.30 -10.90 -5.30
C ALA A 19 28.92 -10.12 -4.14
N PHE A 20 28.36 -8.95 -3.80
CA PHE A 20 28.59 -8.33 -2.52
C PHE A 20 27.99 -9.24 -1.44
N ALA A 21 28.74 -10.29 -1.08
CA ALA A 21 28.51 -11.08 0.10
C ALA A 21 28.83 -10.18 1.30
N GLN A 22 27.80 -9.84 2.08
CA GLN A 22 28.02 -9.33 3.42
C GLN A 22 28.91 -10.33 4.19
N PRO A 23 29.93 -9.87 4.92
CA PRO A 23 30.76 -10.77 5.70
C PRO A 23 29.89 -11.49 6.73
N ARG A 24 29.79 -12.82 6.62
CA ARG A 24 29.31 -13.70 7.69
C ARG A 24 30.36 -13.71 8.80
N GLY A 25 30.44 -12.61 9.55
CA GLY A 25 31.09 -12.60 10.85
C GLY A 25 30.24 -13.41 11.82
N ALA A 26 30.75 -14.55 12.26
CA ALA A 26 30.21 -15.24 13.42
C ALA A 26 30.38 -14.31 14.62
N VAL A 27 29.29 -13.67 15.05
CA VAL A 27 29.25 -12.96 16.33
C VAL A 27 29.36 -14.04 17.40
N ARG A 28 30.57 -14.21 17.94
CA ARG A 28 30.76 -14.89 19.23
C ARG A 28 29.87 -14.16 20.25
N SER A 29 28.98 -14.93 20.89
CA SER A 29 28.17 -14.46 22.00
C SER A 29 29.04 -14.17 23.21
N SER A 30 29.62 -12.98 23.29
CA SER A 30 29.99 -12.41 24.57
C SER A 30 28.73 -11.79 25.16
N GLN A 31 28.08 -12.47 26.10
CA GLN A 31 27.13 -11.79 26.96
C GLN A 31 27.88 -10.74 27.78
N PRO A 32 27.52 -9.45 27.73
CA PRO A 32 28.03 -8.50 28.70
C PRO A 32 27.35 -8.81 30.04
N VAL A 33 28.17 -9.20 31.02
CA VAL A 33 27.82 -9.11 32.44
C VAL A 33 27.46 -7.64 32.71
N GLY A 34 26.20 -7.37 33.08
CA GLY A 34 25.70 -6.04 33.45
C GLY A 34 24.70 -5.36 32.51
N ALA A 35 24.08 -6.05 31.55
CA ALA A 35 23.06 -5.43 30.69
C ALA A 35 21.76 -5.12 31.45
N ARG A 36 21.34 -3.84 31.46
CA ARG A 36 20.00 -3.42 31.92
C ARG A 36 18.92 -4.26 31.21
N PRO A 37 17.84 -4.66 31.89
CA PRO A 37 16.68 -5.26 31.22
C PRO A 37 16.20 -4.38 30.07
N LEU A 38 15.89 -4.98 28.91
CA LEU A 38 15.32 -4.24 27.77
C LEU A 38 14.03 -3.55 28.18
N GLY A 39 13.83 -2.32 27.70
CA GLY A 39 12.54 -1.66 27.84
C GLY A 39 11.46 -2.28 26.96
N PHE A 40 10.24 -1.74 27.06
CA PHE A 40 9.09 -2.24 26.31
C PHE A 40 9.27 -2.06 24.80
N ALA A 41 9.65 -0.86 24.35
CA ALA A 41 9.88 -0.56 22.94
C ALA A 41 11.02 -1.41 22.37
N GLU A 42 12.13 -1.57 23.11
CA GLU A 42 13.26 -2.41 22.72
C GLU A 42 12.81 -3.87 22.54
N THR A 43 11.99 -4.38 23.46
CA THR A 43 11.45 -5.76 23.41
C THR A 43 10.57 -5.98 22.18
N GLN A 44 9.63 -5.06 21.93
CA GLN A 44 8.73 -5.12 20.78
C GLN A 44 9.50 -5.01 19.45
N THR A 45 10.49 -4.12 19.40
CA THR A 45 11.35 -3.91 18.23
C THR A 45 12.21 -5.14 17.95
N LEU A 46 12.84 -5.72 18.97
CA LEU A 46 13.64 -6.92 18.83
C LEU A 46 12.80 -8.09 18.30
N ALA A 47 11.58 -8.26 18.82
CA ALA A 47 10.64 -9.28 18.35
C ALA A 47 10.24 -9.08 16.87
N ALA A 48 9.97 -7.84 16.45
CA ALA A 48 9.69 -7.53 15.04
C ALA A 48 10.89 -7.85 14.13
N LEU A 49 12.10 -7.42 14.52
CA LEU A 49 13.32 -7.70 13.75
C LEU A 49 13.64 -9.20 13.67
N GLN A 50 13.32 -9.98 14.69
CA GLN A 50 13.44 -11.44 14.65
C GLN A 50 12.44 -12.05 13.66
N ARG A 51 11.16 -11.63 13.68
CA ARG A 51 10.15 -12.11 12.73
C ARG A 51 10.50 -11.77 11.28
N ILE A 52 10.96 -10.55 11.02
CA ILE A 52 11.41 -10.12 9.69
C ILE A 52 12.53 -11.04 9.20
N ARG A 53 13.57 -11.27 10.01
CA ARG A 53 14.69 -12.16 9.64
C ARG A 53 14.24 -13.60 9.35
N GLN A 54 13.23 -14.09 10.04
CA GLN A 54 12.75 -15.48 9.89
C GLN A 54 11.83 -15.67 8.68
N ILE A 55 11.01 -14.68 8.35
CA ILE A 55 9.86 -14.85 7.45
C ILE A 55 10.04 -14.08 6.14
N ASP A 56 10.67 -12.89 6.17
CA ASP A 56 10.62 -11.98 5.02
C ASP A 56 11.30 -12.53 3.76
N GLY A 57 12.33 -13.38 3.91
CA GLY A 57 12.96 -14.06 2.77
C GLY A 57 12.01 -14.92 1.93
N ARG A 58 10.83 -15.27 2.44
CA ARG A 58 9.77 -15.99 1.70
C ARG A 58 8.82 -15.07 0.96
N VAL A 59 8.68 -13.82 1.41
CA VAL A 59 7.63 -12.89 0.95
C VAL A 59 8.15 -11.57 0.38
N GLY A 60 9.42 -11.22 0.56
CA GLY A 60 10.07 -10.05 -0.04
C GLY A 60 9.36 -8.73 0.25
N SER A 61 8.91 -8.51 1.48
CA SER A 61 8.06 -7.37 1.85
C SER A 61 8.84 -6.19 2.43
N VAL A 62 10.02 -6.42 3.02
CA VAL A 62 10.86 -5.38 3.62
C VAL A 62 12.03 -5.07 2.68
N ILE A 63 12.06 -3.86 2.13
CA ILE A 63 13.11 -3.46 1.18
C ILE A 63 14.40 -3.04 1.89
N ALA A 64 14.28 -2.47 3.10
CA ALA A 64 15.42 -2.09 3.92
C ALA A 64 15.05 -2.05 5.40
N LEU A 65 15.89 -2.61 6.26
CA LEU A 65 15.78 -2.50 7.72
C LEU A 65 16.56 -1.28 8.22
N ASP A 66 16.00 -0.53 9.17
CA ASP A 66 16.70 0.59 9.77
C ASP A 66 17.72 0.08 10.80
N PRO A 67 19.04 0.24 10.56
CA PRO A 67 20.07 -0.27 11.47
C PRO A 67 20.02 0.44 12.84
N THR A 68 19.34 1.58 12.94
CA THR A 68 19.20 2.34 14.17
C THR A 68 17.93 1.98 14.97
N ALA A 69 17.09 1.06 14.49
CA ALA A 69 15.79 0.75 15.09
C ALA A 69 15.85 0.44 16.61
N LEU A 70 16.81 -0.37 17.06
CA LEU A 70 16.97 -0.66 18.51
C LEU A 70 17.42 0.57 19.30
N SER A 71 18.27 1.43 18.72
CA SER A 71 18.66 2.69 19.38
C SER A 71 17.50 3.69 19.45
N GLN A 72 16.61 3.70 18.46
CA GLN A 72 15.37 4.47 18.49
C GLN A 72 14.46 3.96 19.61
N ALA A 73 14.31 2.64 19.71
CA ALA A 73 13.52 1.99 20.75
C ALA A 73 14.04 2.30 22.17
N ALA A 74 15.36 2.22 22.38
CA ALA A 74 15.97 2.59 23.66
C ALA A 74 15.67 4.05 24.05
N ARG A 75 15.69 4.98 23.09
CA ARG A 75 15.31 6.40 23.32
C ARG A 75 13.82 6.56 23.64
N VAL A 76 12.96 5.74 23.04
CA VAL A 76 11.53 5.72 23.36
C VAL A 76 11.32 5.25 24.80
N ASP A 77 11.99 4.16 25.22
CA ASP A 77 11.90 3.59 26.57
C ASP A 77 12.49 4.50 27.66
N MET A 78 13.53 5.28 27.35
CA MET A 78 14.07 6.30 28.26
C MET A 78 13.18 7.54 28.38
N GLY A 79 12.23 7.72 27.46
CA GLY A 79 11.25 8.80 27.49
C GLY A 79 10.01 8.46 28.31
N GLY A 80 9.11 9.43 28.46
CA GLY A 80 7.78 9.17 29.01
C GLY A 80 6.85 8.46 28.01
N LEU A 81 5.80 7.82 28.54
CA LEU A 81 4.71 7.24 27.73
C LEU A 81 4.08 8.30 26.82
N ARG A 82 3.90 7.96 25.54
CA ARG A 82 3.41 8.89 24.49
C ARG A 82 2.03 8.51 23.93
N GLY A 83 1.31 7.65 24.63
CA GLY A 83 -0.02 7.18 24.26
C GLY A 83 -0.05 5.75 23.71
N PRO A 84 -1.15 5.33 23.06
CA PRO A 84 -1.42 3.92 22.73
C PRO A 84 -0.44 3.27 21.74
N LEU A 85 0.32 4.07 21.00
CA LEU A 85 1.29 3.60 20.01
C LEU A 85 2.73 3.59 20.54
N HIS A 86 2.94 3.98 21.80
CA HIS A 86 4.27 4.02 22.40
C HIS A 86 4.96 2.66 22.32
N GLY A 87 6.19 2.66 21.82
CA GLY A 87 7.04 1.48 21.64
C GLY A 87 6.63 0.53 20.50
N GLN A 88 5.59 0.84 19.72
CA GLN A 88 5.13 -0.05 18.66
C GLN A 88 6.05 0.02 17.42
N PRO A 89 6.51 -1.13 16.89
CA PRO A 89 7.23 -1.21 15.62
C PRO A 89 6.32 -0.88 14.44
N VAL A 90 6.79 -0.01 13.55
CA VAL A 90 6.09 0.42 12.33
C VAL A 90 7.00 0.26 11.12
N LEU A 91 6.46 -0.27 10.02
CA LEU A 91 7.08 -0.18 8.69
C LEU A 91 6.40 0.90 7.86
N ILE A 92 7.16 1.62 7.03
CA ILE A 92 6.60 2.63 6.13
C ILE A 92 6.97 2.33 4.69
N LYS A 93 6.06 2.58 3.75
CA LYS A 93 6.31 2.38 2.32
C LYS A 93 7.52 3.19 1.85
N ASP A 94 8.33 2.61 0.98
CA ASP A 94 9.60 3.19 0.51
C ASP A 94 9.45 4.40 -0.45
N ASN A 95 8.25 4.94 -0.59
CA ASN A 95 8.02 6.24 -1.22
C ASN A 95 7.84 7.38 -0.20
N ILE A 96 8.03 7.10 1.10
CA ILE A 96 7.89 8.07 2.20
C ILE A 96 9.27 8.39 2.78
N GLU A 97 9.68 9.66 2.74
CA GLU A 97 10.94 10.08 3.36
C GLU A 97 10.94 9.89 4.88
N MET A 98 12.09 9.45 5.41
CA MET A 98 12.37 9.48 6.84
C MET A 98 13.83 9.88 7.06
N ALA A 99 14.07 10.71 8.06
CA ALA A 99 15.41 11.05 8.49
C ALA A 99 16.06 9.79 9.07
N GLY A 100 17.33 9.59 8.73
CA GLY A 100 18.08 8.38 9.07
C GLY A 100 18.94 7.92 7.89
N PRO A 101 19.52 6.71 7.99
CA PRO A 101 20.47 6.21 7.01
C PRO A 101 19.82 5.57 5.77
N LEU A 102 18.50 5.31 5.79
CA LEU A 102 17.84 4.62 4.69
C LEU A 102 17.44 5.60 3.58
N PRO A 103 17.65 5.24 2.31
CA PRO A 103 17.13 6.01 1.19
C PRO A 103 15.60 5.87 1.08
N THR A 104 15.00 6.73 0.27
CA THR A 104 13.61 6.61 -0.16
C THR A 104 13.62 6.41 -1.67
N THR A 105 13.43 5.16 -2.13
CA THR A 105 13.79 4.79 -3.50
C THR A 105 12.61 4.69 -4.45
N ALA A 106 11.38 4.64 -3.94
CA ALA A 106 10.21 4.21 -4.70
C ALA A 106 10.42 2.87 -5.45
N GLY A 107 11.37 2.05 -4.98
CA GLY A 107 11.76 0.78 -5.58
C GLY A 107 12.77 0.88 -6.74
N SER A 108 13.17 2.07 -7.17
CA SER A 108 14.05 2.27 -8.33
C SER A 108 15.52 2.44 -7.95
N LEU A 109 16.40 1.89 -8.78
CA LEU A 109 17.86 2.02 -8.64
C LEU A 109 18.32 3.47 -8.80
N ALA A 110 17.56 4.30 -9.53
CA ALA A 110 17.83 5.72 -9.70
C ALA A 110 17.85 6.50 -8.37
N LEU A 111 17.16 5.99 -7.35
CA LEU A 111 17.00 6.65 -6.05
C LEU A 111 17.70 5.92 -4.91
N LEU A 112 18.61 4.97 -5.18
CA LEU A 112 19.40 4.29 -4.14
C LEU A 112 20.21 5.25 -3.27
N GLY A 113 20.62 6.41 -3.82
CA GLY A 113 21.31 7.48 -3.09
C GLY A 113 20.39 8.52 -2.45
N ASN A 114 19.06 8.37 -2.52
CA ASN A 114 18.08 9.36 -2.05
C ASN A 114 17.91 9.35 -0.52
N VAL A 115 19.01 9.54 0.21
CA VAL A 115 19.04 9.74 1.66
C VAL A 115 18.89 11.25 1.92
N THR A 116 17.68 11.69 2.23
CA THR A 116 17.37 13.13 2.27
C THR A 116 17.66 13.77 3.63
N GLY A 117 17.75 12.98 4.69
CA GLY A 117 17.87 13.48 6.07
C GLY A 117 16.60 14.19 6.59
N ARG A 118 15.48 14.11 5.86
CA ARG A 118 14.21 14.74 6.23
C ARG A 118 13.18 13.69 6.62
N ASP A 119 12.39 13.99 7.64
CA ASP A 119 11.15 13.27 7.90
C ASP A 119 10.02 13.86 7.05
N ALA A 120 9.20 13.00 6.44
CA ALA A 120 7.86 13.42 6.04
C ALA A 120 7.05 13.83 7.31
N PRO A 121 6.11 14.79 7.24
CA PRO A 121 5.36 15.22 8.42
C PRO A 121 4.61 14.10 9.14
N LEU A 122 4.16 13.07 8.42
CA LEU A 122 3.55 11.87 9.04
C LEU A 122 4.57 11.06 9.85
N VAL A 123 5.83 11.02 9.42
CA VAL A 123 6.93 10.30 10.10
C VAL A 123 7.28 11.02 11.40
N THR A 124 7.40 12.35 11.37
CA THR A 124 7.58 13.14 12.61
C THR A 124 6.45 12.88 13.61
N ARG A 125 5.20 12.81 13.14
CA ARG A 125 4.05 12.51 14.01
C ARG A 125 4.08 11.09 14.57
N LEU A 126 4.46 10.09 13.79
CA LEU A 126 4.67 8.72 14.26
C LEU A 126 5.72 8.66 15.37
N ARG A 127 6.85 9.36 15.20
CA ARG A 127 7.91 9.46 16.23
C ARG A 127 7.40 10.16 17.49
N ASN A 128 6.60 11.22 17.34
CA ASN A 128 5.98 11.92 18.46
C ASN A 128 4.97 11.05 19.22
N ALA A 129 4.26 10.15 18.53
CA ALA A 129 3.40 9.14 19.15
C ALA A 129 4.20 7.99 19.83
N GLY A 130 5.53 8.02 19.77
CA GLY A 130 6.42 7.05 20.41
C GLY A 130 6.58 5.75 19.65
N THR A 131 6.22 5.69 18.37
CA THR A 131 6.49 4.51 17.54
C THR A 131 7.98 4.36 17.21
N VAL A 132 8.39 3.14 16.87
CA VAL A 132 9.73 2.83 16.36
C VAL A 132 9.61 2.43 14.89
N ILE A 133 10.21 3.21 14.00
CA ILE A 133 10.20 2.87 12.56
C ILE A 133 11.33 1.88 12.31
N VAL A 134 10.99 0.64 12.02
CA VAL A 134 11.96 -0.47 11.92
C VAL A 134 12.53 -0.65 10.52
N GLY A 135 12.00 0.06 9.53
CA GLY A 135 12.47 0.00 8.15
C GLY A 135 11.44 0.48 7.13
N LYS A 136 11.73 0.15 5.87
CA LYS A 136 10.93 0.47 4.70
C LYS A 136 10.34 -0.79 4.09
N THR A 137 9.12 -0.72 3.58
CA THR A 137 8.48 -1.81 2.83
C THR A 137 8.64 -1.65 1.33
N ASN A 138 8.81 -2.79 0.64
CA ASN A 138 8.81 -2.83 -0.81
C ASN A 138 7.45 -2.39 -1.37
N LEU A 139 7.46 -1.99 -2.64
CA LEU A 139 6.29 -1.50 -3.36
C LEU A 139 6.34 -1.96 -4.82
N SER A 140 5.23 -1.81 -5.52
CA SER A 140 5.28 -1.75 -6.99
C SER A 140 6.03 -0.49 -7.38
N GLU A 141 7.07 -0.62 -8.19
CA GLU A 141 7.99 0.48 -8.48
C GLU A 141 7.26 1.74 -8.96
N TRP A 142 7.69 2.91 -8.48
CA TRP A 142 7.06 4.20 -8.75
C TRP A 142 5.56 4.21 -8.44
N ALA A 143 5.19 3.53 -7.35
CA ALA A 143 3.82 3.35 -6.93
C ALA A 143 2.90 2.78 -8.03
N ASN A 144 3.46 1.88 -8.87
CA ASN A 144 2.84 1.25 -10.05
C ASN A 144 2.59 2.18 -11.24
N PHE A 145 3.15 3.39 -11.27
CA PHE A 145 2.94 4.35 -12.36
C PHE A 145 4.12 4.43 -13.34
N ARG A 146 4.70 3.27 -13.68
CA ARG A 146 5.83 3.16 -14.63
C ARG A 146 5.43 2.61 -15.99
N SER A 147 4.70 1.49 -16.01
CA SER A 147 4.40 0.71 -17.22
C SER A 147 2.94 0.29 -17.25
N THR A 148 2.42 0.07 -18.45
CA THR A 148 1.08 -0.52 -18.67
C THR A 148 1.04 -2.04 -18.47
N SER A 149 2.20 -2.69 -18.33
CA SER A 149 2.34 -4.15 -18.20
C SER A 149 3.06 -4.53 -16.90
N SER A 150 2.94 -3.70 -15.87
CA SER A 150 3.64 -3.89 -14.61
C SER A 150 3.19 -5.14 -13.86
N ILE A 151 4.04 -5.57 -12.93
CA ILE A 151 3.76 -6.67 -11.99
C ILE A 151 3.67 -6.06 -10.59
N SER A 152 2.48 -6.12 -10.00
CA SER A 152 2.27 -5.60 -8.66
C SER A 152 3.19 -6.26 -7.62
N GLY A 153 3.83 -5.43 -6.81
CA GLY A 153 4.80 -5.81 -5.78
C GLY A 153 6.22 -6.03 -6.27
N TRP A 154 6.50 -5.82 -7.55
CA TRP A 154 7.87 -5.85 -8.07
C TRP A 154 8.53 -4.47 -8.05
N SER A 155 9.80 -4.41 -7.69
CA SER A 155 10.69 -3.27 -7.93
C SER A 155 12.13 -3.72 -8.21
N ALA A 156 12.92 -2.88 -8.89
CA ALA A 156 14.32 -3.19 -9.19
C ALA A 156 15.19 -3.29 -7.93
N VAL A 157 14.88 -2.54 -6.87
CA VAL A 157 15.61 -2.56 -5.59
C VAL A 157 15.14 -3.71 -4.69
N GLY A 158 13.83 -3.89 -4.53
CA GLY A 158 13.25 -4.82 -3.55
C GLY A 158 12.88 -6.19 -4.11
N GLY A 159 12.95 -6.38 -5.42
CA GLY A 159 12.48 -7.59 -6.09
C GLY A 159 10.97 -7.75 -5.97
N GLN A 160 10.49 -8.99 -5.96
CA GLN A 160 9.06 -9.32 -5.95
C GLN A 160 8.55 -9.62 -4.53
N THR A 161 7.63 -8.79 -4.04
CA THR A 161 6.79 -9.11 -2.88
C THR A 161 5.77 -10.19 -3.23
N ARG A 162 5.46 -11.10 -2.31
CA ARG A 162 4.56 -12.24 -2.51
C ARG A 162 3.44 -12.24 -1.49
N ASN A 163 2.24 -12.67 -1.89
CA ASN A 163 1.12 -12.82 -0.97
C ASN A 163 1.40 -13.97 0.04
N PRO A 164 1.26 -13.74 1.36
CA PRO A 164 1.60 -14.76 2.35
C PRO A 164 0.54 -15.87 2.47
N HIS A 165 -0.62 -15.76 1.81
CA HIS A 165 -1.61 -16.84 1.74
C HIS A 165 -1.23 -17.91 0.70
N ALA A 166 -0.58 -17.50 -0.40
CA ALA A 166 0.07 -18.37 -1.37
C ALA A 166 1.17 -17.62 -2.14
N LEU A 167 2.39 -18.16 -2.15
CA LEU A 167 3.61 -17.44 -2.54
C LEU A 167 3.75 -17.23 -4.06
N ASP A 168 2.95 -17.91 -4.87
CA ASP A 168 2.81 -17.65 -6.30
C ASP A 168 1.75 -16.59 -6.62
N ARG A 169 1.04 -16.06 -5.61
CA ARG A 169 0.01 -15.04 -5.79
C ARG A 169 0.54 -13.63 -5.60
N ASN A 170 -0.06 -12.74 -6.38
CA ASN A 170 0.20 -11.33 -6.38
C ASN A 170 -0.30 -10.68 -5.06
N PRO A 171 0.50 -9.82 -4.41
CA PRO A 171 0.09 -9.11 -3.20
C PRO A 171 -0.79 -7.88 -3.49
N CYS A 172 -1.15 -7.63 -4.75
CA CYS A 172 -1.57 -6.34 -5.30
C CYS A 172 -0.54 -5.24 -4.96
N GLY A 173 -0.91 -3.99 -5.15
CA GLY A 173 -0.03 -2.86 -4.98
C GLY A 173 -0.77 -1.54 -5.06
N SER A 174 -0.06 -0.42 -4.94
CA SER A 174 1.40 -0.37 -4.84
C SER A 174 1.97 -0.53 -3.43
N SER A 175 1.17 -0.46 -2.36
CA SER A 175 1.64 -0.68 -0.97
C SER A 175 1.79 -2.17 -0.62
N SER A 176 2.39 -2.93 -1.53
CA SER A 176 2.52 -4.39 -1.51
C SER A 176 3.23 -4.88 -0.25
N GLY A 177 4.43 -4.37 0.02
CA GLY A 177 5.22 -4.77 1.17
C GLY A 177 4.55 -4.41 2.50
N SER A 178 3.90 -3.24 2.59
CA SER A 178 3.16 -2.84 3.80
C SER A 178 2.03 -3.83 4.13
N ALA A 179 1.26 -4.24 3.12
CA ALA A 179 0.19 -5.22 3.34
C ALA A 179 0.73 -6.60 3.70
N THR A 180 1.71 -7.09 2.94
CA THR A 180 2.31 -8.40 3.14
C THR A 180 3.02 -8.50 4.49
N ALA A 181 3.75 -7.45 4.93
CA ALA A 181 4.44 -7.45 6.21
C ALA A 181 3.46 -7.58 7.39
N VAL A 182 2.30 -6.91 7.32
CA VAL A 182 1.25 -7.03 8.34
C VAL A 182 0.59 -8.40 8.28
N ALA A 183 0.22 -8.88 7.09
CA ALA A 183 -0.44 -10.18 6.90
C ALA A 183 0.45 -11.38 7.29
N ALA A 184 1.76 -11.27 7.08
CA ALA A 184 2.74 -12.27 7.48
C ALA A 184 3.15 -12.16 8.97
N GLY A 185 2.62 -11.18 9.70
CA GLY A 185 2.88 -10.97 11.13
C GLY A 185 4.28 -10.42 11.43
N LEU A 186 4.95 -9.78 10.46
CA LEU A 186 6.28 -9.18 10.67
C LEU A 186 6.23 -7.98 11.60
N VAL A 187 5.23 -7.13 11.37
CA VAL A 187 4.83 -6.01 12.22
C VAL A 187 3.32 -5.96 12.32
N ARG A 188 2.78 -5.26 13.32
CA ARG A 188 1.35 -5.01 13.41
C ARG A 188 0.92 -3.76 12.64
N LEU A 189 1.83 -2.82 12.43
CA LEU A 189 1.48 -1.48 11.96
C LEU A 189 2.34 -1.14 10.74
N ALA A 190 1.69 -0.72 9.66
CA ALA A 190 2.38 -0.19 8.51
C ALA A 190 1.67 1.02 7.91
N ILE A 191 2.43 1.85 7.19
CA ILE A 191 1.89 2.95 6.39
C ILE A 191 2.03 2.59 4.90
N GLY A 192 0.95 2.75 4.16
CA GLY A 192 0.91 2.73 2.71
C GLY A 192 0.58 4.11 2.14
N THR A 193 0.54 4.20 0.81
CA THR A 193 0.07 5.37 0.07
C THR A 193 -0.86 4.94 -1.05
N GLU A 194 -1.91 5.72 -1.27
CA GLU A 194 -2.92 5.45 -2.29
C GLU A 194 -3.18 6.64 -3.19
N THR A 195 -3.12 6.38 -4.50
CA THR A 195 -3.60 7.24 -5.58
C THR A 195 -4.92 6.72 -6.11
N ASP A 196 -4.94 5.43 -6.50
CA ASP A 196 -6.15 4.62 -6.69
C ASP A 196 -5.84 3.17 -6.27
N GLY A 197 -6.60 2.64 -5.31
CA GLY A 197 -6.52 1.27 -4.78
C GLY A 197 -5.25 0.89 -4.01
N SER A 198 -4.20 1.71 -4.03
CA SER A 198 -2.86 1.32 -3.58
C SER A 198 -2.65 1.09 -2.07
N VAL A 199 -3.67 1.30 -1.23
CA VAL A 199 -3.77 0.87 0.17
C VAL A 199 -4.87 -0.18 0.31
N THR A 200 -6.05 0.08 -0.24
CA THR A 200 -7.24 -0.77 -0.04
C THR A 200 -7.19 -2.10 -0.82
N CYS A 201 -6.65 -2.11 -2.04
CA CYS A 201 -6.41 -3.33 -2.84
C CYS A 201 -5.42 -4.28 -2.15
N PRO A 202 -4.16 -3.88 -1.85
CA PRO A 202 -3.23 -4.79 -1.20
C PRO A 202 -3.71 -5.18 0.21
N ALA A 203 -4.45 -4.33 0.92
CA ALA A 203 -5.09 -4.74 2.18
C ALA A 203 -6.12 -5.86 1.98
N ALA A 204 -7.04 -5.71 1.01
CA ALA A 204 -8.04 -6.73 0.70
C ALA A 204 -7.41 -8.06 0.30
N ILE A 205 -6.41 -8.00 -0.59
CA ILE A 205 -5.73 -9.17 -1.18
C ILE A 205 -4.88 -9.94 -0.16
N ASN A 206 -4.30 -9.24 0.82
CA ASN A 206 -3.51 -9.87 1.88
C ASN A 206 -4.35 -10.18 3.14
N GLY A 207 -5.63 -9.81 3.16
CA GLY A 207 -6.55 -10.13 4.26
C GLY A 207 -6.32 -9.31 5.53
N ILE A 208 -5.99 -8.04 5.37
CA ILE A 208 -5.82 -7.08 6.49
C ILE A 208 -6.72 -5.86 6.29
N VAL A 209 -6.73 -4.95 7.27
CA VAL A 209 -7.41 -3.67 7.17
C VAL A 209 -6.49 -2.65 6.48
N GLY A 210 -7.06 -1.90 5.53
CA GLY A 210 -6.42 -0.76 4.90
C GLY A 210 -7.38 0.42 4.84
N PHE A 211 -6.93 1.61 5.25
CA PHE A 211 -7.74 2.80 5.25
C PHE A 211 -7.09 3.91 4.41
N LYS A 212 -7.78 4.34 3.36
CA LYS A 212 -7.45 5.54 2.60
C LYS A 212 -8.29 6.70 3.17
N PRO A 213 -7.69 7.68 3.85
CA PRO A 213 -8.45 8.81 4.37
C PRO A 213 -8.91 9.77 3.25
N THR A 214 -9.68 10.77 3.64
CA THR A 214 -9.95 11.95 2.80
C THR A 214 -8.62 12.60 2.39
N VAL A 215 -8.48 12.95 1.10
CA VAL A 215 -7.30 13.70 0.62
C VAL A 215 -7.26 15.04 1.35
N GLY A 216 -6.14 15.27 2.05
CA GLY A 216 -5.96 16.40 2.95
C GLY A 216 -6.08 16.07 4.44
N MET A 217 -6.45 14.85 4.84
CA MET A 217 -6.38 14.45 6.27
C MET A 217 -4.92 14.29 6.74
N VAL A 218 -4.05 13.80 5.86
CA VAL A 218 -2.65 13.51 6.10
C VAL A 218 -1.82 14.26 5.06
N SER A 219 -0.77 14.95 5.51
CA SER A 219 0.16 15.65 4.59
C SER A 219 0.85 14.67 3.65
N ARG A 220 1.02 15.09 2.38
CA ARG A 220 1.80 14.39 1.36
C ARG A 220 3.21 14.97 1.16
N THR A 221 3.63 15.94 1.96
CA THR A 221 4.98 16.51 1.90
C THR A 221 6.04 15.42 2.11
N HIS A 222 7.06 15.43 1.25
CA HIS A 222 8.17 14.46 1.23
C HIS A 222 7.72 12.99 1.02
N ILE A 223 6.61 12.79 0.30
CA ILE A 223 6.25 11.52 -0.30
C ILE A 223 6.50 11.64 -1.82
N ILE A 224 7.16 10.66 -2.43
CA ILE A 224 7.32 10.60 -3.90
C ILE A 224 5.91 10.48 -4.50
N PRO A 225 5.45 11.48 -5.27
CA PRO A 225 4.03 11.62 -5.61
C PRO A 225 3.66 10.87 -6.91
N ILE A 226 2.35 10.69 -7.10
CA ILE A 226 1.71 10.52 -8.41
C ILE A 226 0.77 11.69 -8.71
N SER A 227 -0.20 11.91 -7.84
CA SER A 227 -1.32 12.82 -8.11
C SER A 227 -1.63 13.62 -6.86
N LYS A 228 -1.29 14.91 -6.84
CA LYS A 228 -1.69 15.81 -5.74
C LYS A 228 -3.21 15.81 -5.54
N SER A 229 -3.94 15.46 -6.57
CA SER A 229 -5.38 15.39 -6.60
C SER A 229 -6.00 14.19 -5.88
N GLN A 230 -5.25 13.09 -5.71
CA GLN A 230 -5.76 11.81 -5.20
C GLN A 230 -4.88 11.17 -4.13
N ASP A 231 -3.58 11.48 -4.14
CA ASP A 231 -2.61 10.88 -3.23
C ASP A 231 -2.94 11.16 -1.77
N THR A 232 -2.85 10.10 -0.98
CA THR A 232 -2.78 10.20 0.48
C THR A 232 -2.01 9.02 1.06
N ALA A 233 -1.30 9.25 2.16
CA ALA A 233 -0.85 8.17 3.01
C ALA A 233 -2.05 7.59 3.79
N GLY A 234 -1.98 6.30 4.14
CA GLY A 234 -3.05 5.59 4.82
C GLY A 234 -2.52 4.46 5.70
N PRO A 235 -3.16 4.19 6.85
CA PRO A 235 -2.75 3.12 7.74
C PRO A 235 -3.16 1.73 7.21
N MET A 236 -2.32 0.75 7.51
CA MET A 236 -2.52 -0.68 7.21
C MET A 236 -2.25 -1.49 8.48
N ALA A 237 -3.22 -2.29 8.91
CA ALA A 237 -3.17 -2.98 10.21
C ALA A 237 -4.03 -4.25 10.23
N PRO A 238 -3.87 -5.16 11.21
CA PRO A 238 -4.72 -6.34 11.37
C PRO A 238 -6.16 -5.99 11.74
N THR A 239 -6.38 -4.85 12.39
CA THR A 239 -7.70 -4.43 12.90
C THR A 239 -8.05 -2.99 12.56
N VAL A 240 -9.36 -2.70 12.48
CA VAL A 240 -9.86 -1.33 12.27
C VAL A 240 -9.44 -0.41 13.40
N ARG A 241 -9.39 -0.91 14.64
CA ARG A 241 -8.93 -0.12 15.79
C ARG A 241 -7.48 0.33 15.65
N GLU A 242 -6.60 -0.54 15.20
CA GLU A 242 -5.19 -0.21 14.99
C GLU A 242 -4.99 0.74 13.80
N ALA A 243 -5.75 0.56 12.73
CA ALA A 243 -5.77 1.51 11.63
C ALA A 243 -6.23 2.91 12.10
N ALA A 244 -7.27 2.97 12.94
CA ALA A 244 -7.76 4.22 13.52
C ALA A 244 -6.72 4.88 14.44
N LEU A 245 -6.01 4.11 15.26
CA LEU A 245 -4.92 4.63 16.10
C LEU A 245 -3.79 5.25 15.25
N LEU A 246 -3.37 4.56 14.18
CA LEU A 246 -2.38 5.10 13.25
C LEU A 246 -2.88 6.38 12.58
N LEU A 247 -4.14 6.42 12.12
CA LEU A 247 -4.71 7.63 11.54
C LEU A 247 -4.71 8.80 12.52
N SER A 248 -5.11 8.56 13.78
CA SER A 248 -5.07 9.57 14.85
C SER A 248 -3.67 10.15 15.01
N ALA A 249 -2.63 9.32 14.89
CA ALA A 249 -1.25 9.77 15.00
C ALA A 249 -0.81 10.59 13.78
N ILE A 250 -1.08 10.15 12.56
CA ILE A 250 -0.53 10.78 11.34
C ILE A 250 -1.33 11.98 10.82
N ALA A 251 -2.59 12.14 11.23
CA ALA A 251 -3.45 13.22 10.74
C ALA A 251 -3.02 14.60 11.25
N GLY A 252 -3.16 15.60 10.39
CA GLY A 252 -2.96 17.00 10.77
C GLY A 252 -2.47 17.89 9.64
N SER A 253 -2.56 19.20 9.89
CA SER A 253 -2.20 20.21 8.90
C SER A 253 -0.69 20.29 8.66
N ASP A 254 -0.33 20.74 7.48
CA ASP A 254 1.02 21.05 7.08
C ASP A 254 0.97 22.24 6.11
N PRO A 255 1.57 23.40 6.46
CA PRO A 255 1.59 24.57 5.58
C PRO A 255 2.22 24.30 4.20
N ALA A 256 3.13 23.33 4.08
CA ALA A 256 3.72 22.94 2.79
C ALA A 256 2.75 22.12 1.91
N ASP A 257 1.65 21.61 2.47
CA ASP A 257 0.62 20.88 1.75
C ASP A 257 -0.76 21.56 1.90
N PRO A 258 -1.14 22.41 0.93
CA PRO A 258 -2.39 23.17 1.00
C PRO A 258 -3.67 22.34 1.13
N ALA A 259 -3.68 21.06 0.72
CA ALA A 259 -4.89 20.25 0.88
C ALA A 259 -5.21 19.96 2.36
N THR A 260 -4.23 20.12 3.24
CA THR A 260 -4.36 19.84 4.67
C THR A 260 -4.88 21.01 5.50
N ALA A 261 -5.27 22.13 4.86
CA ALA A 261 -5.76 23.32 5.56
C ALA A 261 -6.97 23.06 6.49
N GLU A 262 -7.79 22.04 6.19
CA GLU A 262 -8.90 21.61 7.05
C GLU A 262 -8.53 20.50 8.05
N ALA A 263 -7.36 19.86 7.93
CA ALA A 263 -7.03 18.64 8.65
C ALA A 263 -7.19 18.78 10.17
N ASP A 264 -6.70 19.86 10.77
CA ASP A 264 -6.79 20.05 12.23
C ASP A 264 -8.21 20.30 12.73
N LYS A 265 -9.10 20.81 11.88
CA LYS A 265 -10.54 20.95 12.18
C LYS A 265 -11.29 19.62 12.08
N ARG A 266 -10.76 18.67 11.31
CA ARG A 266 -11.41 17.39 10.98
C ARG A 266 -10.84 16.21 11.76
N LYS A 267 -9.55 16.26 12.09
CA LYS A 267 -8.85 15.23 12.85
C LYS A 267 -9.44 15.13 14.25
N ARG A 268 -9.36 13.92 14.80
CA ARG A 268 -9.80 13.56 16.14
C ARG A 268 -9.05 12.30 16.53
N ASP A 269 -9.24 11.85 17.76
CA ASP A 269 -8.90 10.47 18.06
C ASP A 269 -9.94 9.54 17.39
N PHE A 270 -9.59 8.99 16.24
CA PHE A 270 -10.44 8.10 15.47
C PHE A 270 -10.66 6.76 16.18
N ALA A 271 -9.77 6.33 17.06
CA ALA A 271 -9.92 5.09 17.80
C ALA A 271 -10.92 5.20 18.96
N VAL A 272 -11.03 6.40 19.57
CA VAL A 272 -12.05 6.69 20.60
C VAL A 272 -13.46 6.72 20.02
N GLY A 273 -13.60 7.16 18.76
CA GLY A 273 -14.89 7.25 18.07
C GLY A 273 -15.47 5.92 17.56
N LEU A 274 -14.82 4.78 17.83
CA LEU A 274 -15.27 3.48 17.34
C LEU A 274 -16.37 2.90 18.24
N ASP A 275 -17.55 2.68 17.65
CA ASP A 275 -18.70 2.07 18.31
C ASP A 275 -19.04 0.71 17.68
N ARG A 276 -19.17 -0.32 18.53
CA ARG A 276 -19.59 -1.67 18.12
C ARG A 276 -21.02 -1.71 17.57
N ASN A 277 -21.86 -0.75 17.98
CA ASN A 277 -23.25 -0.63 17.56
C ASN A 277 -23.45 0.34 16.39
N ALA A 278 -22.37 0.82 15.76
CA ALA A 278 -22.45 1.87 14.74
C ALA A 278 -23.34 1.53 13.54
N LEU A 279 -23.60 0.24 13.29
CA LEU A 279 -24.48 -0.23 12.21
C LEU A 279 -25.98 -0.16 12.55
N LYS A 280 -26.35 -0.09 13.84
CA LYS A 280 -27.74 -0.11 14.29
C LYS A 280 -28.52 1.08 13.73
N GLY A 281 -29.57 0.81 12.96
CA GLY A 281 -30.41 1.83 12.34
C GLY A 281 -29.78 2.57 11.17
N LYS A 282 -28.55 2.21 10.75
CA LYS A 282 -27.92 2.79 9.57
C LYS A 282 -28.50 2.20 8.30
N ARG A 283 -28.56 3.02 7.26
CA ARG A 283 -28.89 2.59 5.90
C ARG A 283 -27.60 2.48 5.11
N ILE A 284 -27.33 1.33 4.52
CA ILE A 284 -26.07 1.04 3.81
C ILE A 284 -26.38 0.74 2.35
N GLY A 285 -25.76 1.49 1.43
CA GLY A 285 -25.90 1.29 0.00
C GLY A 285 -25.04 0.15 -0.49
N VAL A 286 -25.63 -0.88 -1.09
CA VAL A 286 -24.92 -2.04 -1.64
C VAL A 286 -24.64 -1.79 -3.12
N MET A 287 -23.37 -1.61 -3.48
CA MET A 287 -22.90 -1.35 -4.84
C MET A 287 -22.94 -2.64 -5.68
N ARG A 288 -24.13 -3.07 -6.10
CA ARG A 288 -24.31 -4.28 -6.93
C ARG A 288 -23.63 -4.15 -8.29
N PHE A 289 -23.49 -2.93 -8.82
CA PHE A 289 -22.74 -2.67 -10.06
C PHE A 289 -21.23 -2.94 -9.93
N ALA A 290 -20.70 -3.03 -8.70
CA ALA A 290 -19.29 -3.32 -8.41
C ALA A 290 -19.10 -4.70 -7.74
N ALA A 291 -20.12 -5.56 -7.78
CA ALA A 291 -20.06 -6.93 -7.28
C ALA A 291 -19.68 -7.92 -8.39
N GLY A 292 -19.48 -9.20 -8.05
CA GLY A 292 -19.07 -10.25 -8.99
C GLY A 292 -17.66 -10.77 -8.75
N PHE A 293 -17.03 -11.21 -9.85
CA PHE A 293 -15.61 -11.62 -9.90
C PHE A 293 -15.24 -12.75 -8.94
N GLY A 294 -16.18 -13.68 -8.72
CA GLY A 294 -16.00 -14.84 -7.85
C GLY A 294 -16.11 -14.54 -6.36
N THR A 295 -16.63 -13.36 -5.98
CA THR A 295 -16.78 -12.95 -4.57
C THR A 295 -18.19 -13.05 -4.01
N ASP A 296 -19.19 -13.34 -4.86
CA ASP A 296 -20.62 -13.20 -4.55
C ASP A 296 -21.05 -13.94 -3.27
N GLU A 297 -20.65 -15.20 -3.11
CA GLU A 297 -21.01 -16.01 -1.95
C GLU A 297 -20.46 -15.43 -0.63
N VAL A 298 -19.22 -14.94 -0.65
CA VAL A 298 -18.59 -14.29 0.51
C VAL A 298 -19.23 -12.94 0.77
N PHE A 299 -19.56 -12.20 -0.30
CA PHE A 299 -20.19 -10.89 -0.20
C PHE A 299 -21.60 -10.99 0.42
N GLU A 300 -22.43 -11.94 0.00
CA GLU A 300 -23.75 -12.17 0.62
C GLU A 300 -23.67 -12.49 2.11
N ARG A 301 -22.66 -13.28 2.52
CA ARG A 301 -22.41 -13.52 3.96
C ARG A 301 -22.03 -12.22 4.69
N ALA A 302 -21.21 -11.38 4.08
CA ALA A 302 -20.84 -10.10 4.66
C ALA A 302 -22.06 -9.17 4.82
N LEU A 303 -22.94 -9.13 3.81
CA LEU A 303 -24.21 -8.40 3.87
C LEU A 303 -25.13 -8.94 4.96
N ALA A 304 -25.20 -10.26 5.15
CA ALA A 304 -25.97 -10.87 6.24
C ALA A 304 -25.46 -10.43 7.63
N VAL A 305 -24.14 -10.30 7.82
CA VAL A 305 -23.56 -9.76 9.05
C VAL A 305 -23.99 -8.31 9.26
N LEU A 306 -23.90 -7.45 8.24
CA LEU A 306 -24.35 -6.05 8.34
C LEU A 306 -25.83 -5.96 8.76
N LYS A 307 -26.70 -6.76 8.13
CA LYS A 307 -28.13 -6.82 8.46
C LYS A 307 -28.37 -7.31 9.89
N ALA A 308 -27.64 -8.34 10.32
CA ALA A 308 -27.73 -8.86 11.69
C ALA A 308 -27.29 -7.85 12.75
N GLN A 309 -26.36 -6.94 12.42
CA GLN A 309 -25.97 -5.81 13.27
C GLN A 309 -26.93 -4.61 13.20
N GLY A 310 -28.09 -4.76 12.56
CA GLY A 310 -29.16 -3.77 12.56
C GLY A 310 -29.09 -2.74 11.42
N ALA A 311 -28.26 -2.96 10.40
CA ALA A 311 -28.25 -2.12 9.21
C ALA A 311 -29.38 -2.47 8.25
N THR A 312 -29.98 -1.46 7.62
CA THR A 312 -30.88 -1.61 6.47
C THR A 312 -30.07 -1.53 5.18
N LEU A 313 -30.11 -2.58 4.37
CA LEU A 313 -29.39 -2.64 3.10
C LEU A 313 -30.25 -2.06 1.97
N VAL A 314 -29.65 -1.24 1.12
CA VAL A 314 -30.30 -0.60 -0.04
C VAL A 314 -29.50 -0.94 -1.29
N GLU A 315 -30.04 -1.75 -2.18
CA GLU A 315 -29.33 -2.16 -3.39
C GLU A 315 -29.24 -1.04 -4.42
N ILE A 316 -28.05 -0.85 -4.97
CA ILE A 316 -27.75 0.10 -6.04
C ILE A 316 -27.20 -0.71 -7.22
N LYS A 317 -28.05 -0.91 -8.23
CA LYS A 317 -27.79 -1.86 -9.33
C LYS A 317 -26.97 -1.29 -10.46
N GLN A 318 -26.98 0.02 -10.64
CA GLN A 318 -26.36 0.70 -11.77
C GLN A 318 -25.75 2.01 -11.31
N PHE A 319 -24.63 2.36 -11.93
CA PHE A 319 -23.95 3.63 -11.83
C PHE A 319 -23.22 3.88 -13.14
N ASP A 320 -23.30 5.10 -13.67
CA ASP A 320 -22.55 5.48 -14.87
C ASP A 320 -21.21 6.08 -14.44
N ASP A 321 -20.15 5.31 -14.63
CA ASP A 321 -18.76 5.68 -14.34
C ASP A 321 -17.97 6.06 -15.60
N SER A 322 -18.62 6.16 -16.77
CA SER A 322 -17.97 6.37 -18.07
C SER A 322 -17.10 7.63 -18.13
N ALA A 323 -17.44 8.66 -17.36
CA ALA A 323 -16.71 9.91 -17.28
C ALA A 323 -15.46 9.86 -16.37
N ILE A 324 -15.21 8.77 -15.64
CA ILE A 324 -14.14 8.68 -14.65
C ILE A 324 -12.82 8.26 -15.30
N GLY A 325 -12.67 7.00 -15.71
CA GLY A 325 -11.36 6.39 -15.98
C GLY A 325 -10.53 7.14 -17.03
N GLY A 326 -11.10 7.46 -18.19
CA GLY A 326 -10.38 8.18 -19.24
C GLY A 326 -9.97 9.60 -18.87
N ASN A 327 -10.72 10.27 -17.98
CA ASN A 327 -10.38 11.60 -17.48
C ASN A 327 -9.39 11.53 -16.32
N GLU A 328 -9.56 10.59 -15.40
CA GLU A 328 -8.59 10.29 -14.35
C GLU A 328 -7.21 10.00 -14.94
N PHE A 329 -7.12 9.13 -15.95
CA PHE A 329 -5.82 8.78 -16.53
C PHE A 329 -5.07 10.01 -17.07
N LYS A 330 -5.77 10.96 -17.70
CA LYS A 330 -5.19 12.25 -18.13
C LYS A 330 -4.71 13.10 -16.95
N VAL A 331 -5.44 13.10 -15.84
CA VAL A 331 -5.05 13.78 -14.59
C VAL A 331 -3.77 13.15 -14.05
N LEU A 332 -3.72 11.83 -13.90
CA LEU A 332 -2.55 11.13 -13.36
C LEU A 332 -1.30 11.36 -14.20
N LEU A 333 -1.38 11.27 -15.54
CA LEU A 333 -0.24 11.53 -16.41
C LEU A 333 0.30 12.95 -16.26
N ALA A 334 -0.56 13.97 -16.24
CA ALA A 334 -0.15 15.36 -16.12
C ALA A 334 0.41 15.70 -14.73
N GLU A 335 -0.25 15.23 -13.66
CA GLU A 335 0.21 15.49 -12.30
C GLU A 335 1.47 14.72 -11.93
N PHE A 336 1.65 13.50 -12.45
CA PHE A 336 2.85 12.72 -12.21
C PHE A 336 4.10 13.44 -12.73
N LYS A 337 4.04 13.97 -13.96
CA LYS A 337 5.16 14.73 -14.54
C LYS A 337 5.56 15.90 -13.66
N ASP A 338 4.60 16.79 -13.37
CA ASP A 338 4.88 18.02 -12.64
C ASP A 338 5.31 17.71 -11.20
N GLY A 339 4.54 16.87 -10.49
CA GLY A 339 4.80 16.52 -9.09
C GLY A 339 6.13 15.78 -8.90
N LEU A 340 6.46 14.83 -9.78
CA LEU A 340 7.73 14.12 -9.70
C LEU A 340 8.92 15.04 -10.01
N ASN A 341 8.79 15.92 -11.02
CA ASN A 341 9.83 16.91 -11.32
C ASN A 341 10.07 17.85 -10.14
N ASP A 342 9.02 18.29 -9.45
CA ASP A 342 9.12 19.12 -8.25
C ASP A 342 9.83 18.35 -7.12
N TYR A 343 9.44 17.10 -6.89
CA TYR A 343 10.07 16.24 -5.89
C TYR A 343 11.58 16.06 -6.15
N LEU A 344 11.96 15.63 -7.35
CA LEU A 344 13.36 15.32 -7.70
C LEU A 344 14.27 16.55 -7.67
N ARG A 345 13.77 17.71 -8.10
CA ARG A 345 14.51 18.99 -8.02
C ARG A 345 14.66 19.47 -6.59
N SER A 346 13.67 19.26 -5.74
CA SER A 346 13.71 19.67 -4.32
C SER A 346 14.46 18.69 -3.41
N SER A 347 14.82 17.49 -3.89
CA SER A 347 15.57 16.53 -3.09
C SER A 347 17.00 17.04 -2.84
N PRO A 348 17.45 17.06 -1.57
CA PRO A 348 18.81 17.48 -1.23
C PRO A 348 19.86 16.41 -1.59
N ALA A 349 19.42 15.17 -1.88
CA ALA A 349 20.33 14.07 -2.22
C ALA A 349 20.95 14.27 -3.62
N PRO A 350 22.17 13.75 -3.87
CA PRO A 350 22.80 13.78 -5.19
C PRO A 350 22.17 12.70 -6.09
N LEU A 351 21.07 13.04 -6.77
CA LEU A 351 20.35 12.11 -7.65
C LEU A 351 20.94 12.09 -9.07
N PRO A 352 21.01 10.92 -9.73
CA PRO A 352 21.44 10.80 -11.13
C PRO A 352 20.43 11.40 -12.13
N ALA A 353 19.19 11.61 -11.72
CA ALA A 353 18.14 12.27 -12.49
C ALA A 353 17.41 13.30 -11.62
N ARG A 354 17.14 14.47 -12.20
CA ARG A 354 16.45 15.60 -11.53
C ARG A 354 15.04 15.86 -12.05
N ASP A 355 14.60 15.10 -13.03
CA ASP A 355 13.28 15.18 -13.64
C ASP A 355 12.91 13.83 -14.30
N LEU A 356 11.67 13.71 -14.76
CA LEU A 356 11.12 12.53 -15.41
C LEU A 356 11.86 12.19 -16.72
N LYS A 357 12.33 13.20 -17.47
CA LYS A 357 13.16 12.98 -18.67
C LYS A 357 14.47 12.27 -18.32
N GLY A 358 15.14 12.73 -17.26
CA GLY A 358 16.35 12.12 -16.73
C GLY A 358 16.11 10.69 -16.24
N LEU A 359 14.96 10.43 -15.59
CA LEU A 359 14.60 9.07 -15.18
C LEU A 359 14.37 8.12 -16.36
N ILE A 360 13.70 8.60 -17.42
CA ILE A 360 13.52 7.81 -18.65
C ILE A 360 14.88 7.42 -19.24
N ALA A 361 15.80 8.38 -19.33
CA ALA A 361 17.16 8.15 -19.82
C ALA A 361 17.97 7.21 -18.90
N PHE A 362 17.85 7.36 -17.58
CA PHE A 362 18.46 6.47 -16.61
C PHE A 362 17.99 5.03 -16.81
N ASN A 363 16.67 4.81 -16.92
CA ASN A 363 16.10 3.49 -17.13
C ASN A 363 16.58 2.88 -18.45
N GLN A 364 16.64 3.66 -19.53
CA GLN A 364 17.18 3.20 -20.83
C GLN A 364 18.65 2.78 -20.71
N ALA A 365 19.48 3.57 -20.04
CA ALA A 365 20.90 3.24 -19.80
C ALA A 365 21.09 2.03 -18.87
N ASN A 366 20.11 1.72 -18.03
CA ASN A 366 20.13 0.64 -17.05
C ASN A 366 19.08 -0.44 -17.33
N ALA A 367 18.66 -0.61 -18.59
CA ALA A 367 17.48 -1.40 -18.96
C ALA A 367 17.54 -2.86 -18.47
N ALA A 368 18.73 -3.47 -18.47
CA ALA A 368 18.93 -4.84 -18.00
C ALA A 368 18.57 -5.04 -16.50
N ARG A 369 18.55 -3.97 -15.70
CA ARG A 369 18.25 -4.01 -14.26
C ARG A 369 16.95 -3.30 -13.91
N GLU A 370 16.65 -2.17 -14.55
CA GLU A 370 15.42 -1.42 -14.32
C GLU A 370 14.23 -1.99 -15.09
N MET A 371 14.42 -2.46 -16.32
CA MET A 371 13.34 -2.93 -17.20
C MET A 371 13.48 -4.40 -17.65
N PRO A 372 13.87 -5.36 -16.78
CA PRO A 372 14.02 -6.75 -17.19
C PRO A 372 12.68 -7.47 -17.42
N LEU A 373 11.59 -6.98 -16.82
CA LEU A 373 10.27 -7.62 -16.88
C LEU A 373 9.24 -6.81 -17.69
N PHE A 374 9.31 -5.48 -17.62
CA PHE A 374 8.40 -4.57 -18.31
C PHE A 374 9.04 -3.19 -18.48
N GLY A 375 8.52 -2.41 -19.42
CA GLY A 375 9.08 -1.11 -19.81
C GLY A 375 8.71 0.05 -18.89
N GLN A 376 8.49 1.21 -19.53
CA GLN A 376 8.21 2.48 -18.86
C GLN A 376 7.24 3.37 -19.67
N GLU A 377 6.23 2.77 -20.28
CA GLU A 377 5.31 3.42 -21.21
C GLU A 377 4.56 4.60 -20.55
N LEU A 378 4.20 4.49 -19.27
CA LEU A 378 3.52 5.56 -18.55
C LEU A 378 4.44 6.75 -18.28
N PHE A 379 5.75 6.52 -18.06
CA PHE A 379 6.72 7.61 -17.96
C PHE A 379 6.80 8.38 -19.26
N VAL A 380 6.90 7.69 -20.40
CA VAL A 380 6.96 8.31 -21.73
C VAL A 380 5.68 9.09 -22.03
N GLN A 381 4.51 8.51 -21.75
CA GLN A 381 3.21 9.19 -21.92
C GLN A 381 3.10 10.42 -21.01
N SER A 382 3.49 10.30 -19.75
CA SER A 382 3.45 11.40 -18.78
C SER A 382 4.39 12.53 -19.18
N GLN A 383 5.62 12.21 -19.60
CA GLN A 383 6.58 13.19 -20.09
C GLN A 383 6.08 13.96 -21.32
N ALA A 384 5.30 13.32 -22.19
CA ALA A 384 4.71 13.94 -23.37
C ALA A 384 3.54 14.90 -23.07
N THR A 385 3.01 14.91 -21.83
CA THR A 385 1.95 15.84 -21.45
C THR A 385 2.44 17.28 -21.40
N LYS A 386 1.49 18.23 -21.51
CA LYS A 386 1.72 19.67 -21.31
C LYS A 386 1.65 20.09 -19.83
N GLY A 387 1.65 19.12 -18.91
CA GLY A 387 1.56 19.36 -17.46
C GLY A 387 0.20 19.92 -17.02
N THR A 388 0.15 20.38 -15.77
CA THR A 388 -1.07 20.81 -15.08
C THR A 388 -1.57 22.20 -15.49
N ALA A 389 -0.82 22.93 -16.33
CA ALA A 389 -1.27 24.18 -16.92
C ALA A 389 -2.25 23.96 -18.10
N ASP A 390 -2.24 22.76 -18.71
CA ASP A 390 -3.07 22.44 -19.87
C ASP A 390 -4.58 22.57 -19.57
N PRO A 391 -5.35 23.33 -20.37
CA PRO A 391 -6.81 23.33 -20.27
C PRO A 391 -7.44 21.94 -20.36
N ALA A 392 -6.86 21.02 -21.13
CA ALA A 392 -7.36 19.65 -21.24
C ALA A 392 -7.22 18.87 -19.92
N TYR A 393 -6.10 19.07 -19.20
CA TYR A 393 -5.94 18.54 -17.85
C TYR A 393 -6.98 19.13 -16.89
N ARG A 394 -7.17 20.45 -16.89
CA ARG A 394 -8.13 21.11 -16.00
C ARG A 394 -9.56 20.61 -16.22
N ARG A 395 -9.96 20.44 -17.48
CA ARG A 395 -11.25 19.85 -17.85
C ARG A 395 -11.36 18.39 -17.40
N ALA A 396 -10.34 17.57 -17.65
CA ALA A 396 -10.34 16.18 -17.23
C ALA A 396 -10.47 16.07 -15.69
N ARG A 397 -9.72 16.89 -14.94
CA ARG A 397 -9.80 16.95 -13.48
C ARG A 397 -11.18 17.33 -12.99
N GLN A 398 -11.81 18.34 -13.59
CA GLN A 398 -13.16 18.75 -13.24
C GLN A 398 -14.16 17.60 -13.49
N LEU A 399 -14.09 16.95 -14.65
CA LEU A 399 -15.02 15.89 -15.04
C LEU A 399 -14.88 14.63 -14.18
N SER A 400 -13.66 14.11 -13.99
CA SER A 400 -13.45 12.91 -13.18
C SER A 400 -13.81 13.14 -11.71
N PHE A 401 -13.41 14.28 -11.13
CA PHE A 401 -13.79 14.64 -9.76
C PHE A 401 -15.31 14.79 -9.61
N ALA A 402 -15.98 15.50 -10.52
CA ALA A 402 -17.42 15.67 -10.48
C ALA A 402 -18.15 14.32 -10.58
N ALA A 403 -17.72 13.45 -11.49
CA ALA A 403 -18.30 12.13 -11.70
C ALA A 403 -18.12 11.19 -10.50
N ALA A 404 -16.96 11.21 -9.83
CA ALA A 404 -16.69 10.34 -8.69
C ALA A 404 -17.22 10.88 -7.35
N GLY A 405 -17.11 12.19 -7.11
CA GLY A 405 -17.50 12.83 -5.84
C GLY A 405 -18.94 13.34 -5.87
N PRO A 406 -19.19 14.61 -6.25
CA PRO A 406 -20.53 15.22 -6.21
C PRO A 406 -21.63 14.46 -6.96
N ASN A 407 -21.36 13.96 -8.17
CA ASN A 407 -22.31 13.21 -9.00
C ASN A 407 -22.19 11.69 -8.82
N GLY A 408 -21.14 11.24 -8.12
CA GLY A 408 -20.90 9.85 -7.75
C GLY A 408 -21.33 9.58 -6.33
N ILE A 409 -20.35 9.46 -5.43
CA ILE A 409 -20.56 9.10 -4.02
C ILE A 409 -21.64 9.99 -3.37
N ASP A 410 -21.54 11.31 -3.45
CA ASP A 410 -22.49 12.20 -2.76
C ASP A 410 -23.92 12.07 -3.30
N ARG A 411 -24.05 11.88 -4.62
CA ARG A 411 -25.35 11.64 -5.26
C ARG A 411 -25.92 10.29 -4.84
N LEU A 412 -25.11 9.23 -4.82
CA LEU A 412 -25.53 7.89 -4.40
C LEU A 412 -25.97 7.89 -2.93
N LEU A 413 -25.19 8.50 -2.04
CA LEU A 413 -25.54 8.64 -0.62
C LEU A 413 -26.88 9.38 -0.44
N ARG A 414 -27.06 10.51 -1.14
CA ARG A 414 -28.27 11.34 -1.05
C ARG A 414 -29.50 10.67 -1.66
N LEU A 415 -29.40 10.16 -2.88
CA LEU A 415 -30.54 9.60 -3.64
C LEU A 415 -31.11 8.35 -2.94
N HIS A 416 -30.23 7.48 -2.44
CA HIS A 416 -30.63 6.25 -1.77
C HIS A 416 -30.85 6.42 -0.26
N ARG A 417 -30.56 7.61 0.28
CA ARG A 417 -30.63 7.96 1.70
C ARG A 417 -29.83 6.98 2.55
N VAL A 418 -28.56 6.78 2.20
CA VAL A 418 -27.64 5.84 2.87
C VAL A 418 -26.47 6.58 3.50
N SER A 419 -25.90 6.02 4.56
CA SER A 419 -24.79 6.60 5.33
C SER A 419 -23.42 6.25 4.75
N ALA A 420 -23.32 5.10 4.09
CA ALA A 420 -22.10 4.62 3.45
C ALA A 420 -22.46 3.70 2.27
N LEU A 421 -21.50 3.52 1.37
CA LEU A 421 -21.56 2.54 0.29
C LEU A 421 -20.65 1.36 0.62
N VAL A 422 -21.09 0.15 0.27
CA VAL A 422 -20.31 -1.08 0.43
C VAL A 422 -20.32 -1.95 -0.82
N GLY A 423 -19.22 -2.65 -1.05
CA GLY A 423 -19.01 -3.58 -2.16
C GLY A 423 -17.73 -4.39 -1.98
N PRO A 424 -17.52 -5.47 -2.74
CA PRO A 424 -16.24 -6.17 -2.76
C PRO A 424 -15.11 -5.19 -3.13
N THR A 425 -14.04 -5.17 -2.34
CA THR A 425 -12.92 -4.26 -2.61
C THR A 425 -12.20 -4.65 -3.90
N MET A 426 -11.94 -5.95 -4.07
CA MET A 426 -11.24 -6.55 -5.20
C MET A 426 -11.61 -8.05 -5.33
N PRO A 427 -11.41 -8.66 -6.51
CA PRO A 427 -11.39 -10.12 -6.65
C PRO A 427 -10.27 -10.77 -5.83
N PRO A 428 -10.27 -12.11 -5.68
CA PRO A 428 -9.16 -12.84 -5.07
C PRO A 428 -7.84 -12.64 -5.82
N ALA A 429 -6.72 -12.90 -5.14
CA ALA A 429 -5.38 -12.72 -5.69
C ALA A 429 -5.12 -13.53 -6.98
N TRP A 430 -4.57 -12.87 -8.00
CA TRP A 430 -4.10 -13.49 -9.26
C TRP A 430 -2.66 -14.01 -9.13
N LYS A 431 -2.17 -14.76 -10.12
CA LYS A 431 -0.77 -15.23 -10.16
C LYS A 431 0.20 -14.08 -10.40
N ILE A 432 1.40 -14.19 -9.84
CA ILE A 432 2.55 -13.41 -10.29
C ILE A 432 2.95 -13.97 -11.66
N ASP A 433 2.90 -13.14 -12.70
CA ASP A 433 3.17 -13.53 -14.08
C ASP A 433 4.20 -12.59 -14.72
N ALA A 434 5.40 -13.12 -14.99
CA ALA A 434 6.50 -12.37 -15.58
C ALA A 434 6.35 -12.12 -17.09
N VAL A 435 5.43 -12.84 -17.75
CA VAL A 435 5.17 -12.73 -19.19
C VAL A 435 4.05 -11.73 -19.46
N ASN A 436 2.96 -11.84 -18.68
CA ASN A 436 1.73 -11.10 -18.96
C ASN A 436 1.45 -9.94 -17.98
N GLY A 437 2.30 -9.72 -16.97
CA GLY A 437 2.08 -8.69 -15.96
C GLY A 437 0.88 -9.00 -15.06
N ASP A 438 0.23 -7.96 -14.53
CA ASP A 438 -0.96 -8.12 -13.70
C ASP A 438 -2.18 -8.61 -14.51
N GLN A 439 -2.76 -9.73 -14.05
CA GLN A 439 -3.91 -10.41 -14.67
C GLN A 439 -5.15 -10.32 -13.77
N ILE A 440 -5.66 -9.10 -13.62
CA ILE A 440 -6.78 -8.81 -12.72
C ILE A 440 -8.10 -9.25 -13.38
N GLY A 441 -8.83 -10.16 -12.72
CA GLY A 441 -10.09 -10.70 -13.23
C GLY A 441 -11.30 -9.76 -13.19
N GLY A 442 -11.11 -8.48 -12.86
CA GLY A 442 -12.17 -7.47 -12.78
C GLY A 442 -11.90 -6.33 -11.79
N GLY A 443 -12.77 -5.31 -11.81
CA GLY A 443 -12.72 -4.17 -10.90
C GLY A 443 -13.51 -4.41 -9.61
N GLY A 444 -13.17 -3.71 -8.54
CA GLY A 444 -13.98 -3.68 -7.31
C GLY A 444 -14.44 -2.27 -6.97
N ALA A 445 -14.89 -2.05 -5.73
CA ALA A 445 -15.48 -0.77 -5.30
C ALA A 445 -14.49 0.40 -5.11
N GLY A 446 -13.20 0.26 -5.47
CA GLY A 446 -12.12 1.18 -5.04
C GLY A 446 -12.09 2.57 -5.70
N SER A 447 -12.22 2.64 -7.04
CA SER A 447 -11.82 3.86 -7.79
C SER A 447 -12.64 5.11 -7.49
N LEU A 448 -13.92 4.97 -7.11
CA LEU A 448 -14.76 6.13 -6.80
C LEU A 448 -14.18 6.98 -5.66
N ALA A 449 -13.74 6.33 -4.58
CA ALA A 449 -13.25 7.04 -3.40
C ALA A 449 -11.86 7.63 -3.63
N ALA A 450 -11.04 6.97 -4.45
CA ALA A 450 -9.75 7.47 -4.90
C ALA A 450 -9.90 8.79 -5.68
N VAL A 451 -10.68 8.77 -6.78
CA VAL A 451 -10.87 9.93 -7.66
C VAL A 451 -11.57 11.09 -6.96
N ALA A 452 -12.56 10.80 -6.10
CA ALA A 452 -13.25 11.79 -5.29
C ALA A 452 -12.35 12.38 -4.17
N GLY A 453 -11.28 11.67 -3.79
CA GLY A 453 -10.47 11.99 -2.63
C GLY A 453 -11.20 11.78 -1.29
N TYR A 454 -12.11 10.81 -1.23
CA TYR A 454 -13.04 10.55 -0.11
C TYR A 454 -12.61 9.33 0.72
N PRO A 455 -13.05 9.16 1.97
CA PRO A 455 -12.55 8.08 2.83
C PRO A 455 -13.04 6.69 2.36
N HIS A 456 -12.12 5.72 2.36
CA HIS A 456 -12.37 4.34 1.96
C HIS A 456 -11.63 3.37 2.88
N LEU A 457 -12.40 2.48 3.49
CA LEU A 457 -11.91 1.41 4.34
C LEU A 457 -12.13 0.06 3.66
N SER A 458 -11.11 -0.78 3.61
CA SER A 458 -11.24 -2.19 3.28
C SER A 458 -11.10 -3.02 4.56
N VAL A 459 -12.10 -3.85 4.88
CA VAL A 459 -12.08 -4.80 6.00
C VAL A 459 -12.19 -6.21 5.43
N PRO A 460 -11.39 -7.20 5.88
CA PRO A 460 -11.51 -8.58 5.41
C PRO A 460 -12.95 -9.10 5.59
N MET A 461 -13.51 -9.74 4.55
CA MET A 461 -14.88 -10.26 4.59
C MET A 461 -14.98 -11.78 4.47
N GLY A 462 -13.84 -12.45 4.28
CA GLY A 462 -13.74 -13.89 4.17
C GLY A 462 -12.68 -14.28 3.14
N GLN A 463 -12.77 -15.52 2.69
CA GLN A 463 -11.84 -16.08 1.70
C GLN A 463 -12.59 -16.75 0.55
N VAL A 464 -12.01 -16.67 -0.65
CA VAL A 464 -12.39 -17.46 -1.81
C VAL A 464 -11.28 -18.48 -2.05
N LYS A 465 -11.58 -19.77 -1.85
CA LYS A 465 -10.61 -20.87 -1.99
C LYS A 465 -9.29 -20.64 -1.21
N GLY A 466 -9.37 -20.02 -0.03
CA GLY A 466 -8.22 -19.73 0.83
C GLY A 466 -7.52 -18.39 0.56
N LEU A 467 -7.94 -17.64 -0.46
CA LEU A 467 -7.45 -16.29 -0.73
C LEU A 467 -8.36 -15.24 -0.09
N PRO A 468 -7.84 -14.30 0.72
CA PRO A 468 -8.65 -13.25 1.31
C PRO A 468 -9.31 -12.34 0.28
N VAL A 469 -10.47 -11.82 0.66
CA VAL A 469 -11.19 -10.75 -0.04
C VAL A 469 -11.69 -9.73 0.98
N GLY A 470 -11.78 -8.46 0.56
CA GLY A 470 -12.19 -7.34 1.41
C GLY A 470 -13.59 -6.83 1.09
N LEU A 471 -14.27 -6.29 2.11
CA LEU A 471 -15.46 -5.46 2.00
C LEU A 471 -15.05 -3.99 2.13
N SER A 472 -15.39 -3.22 1.12
CA SER A 472 -15.21 -1.76 1.11
C SER A 472 -16.31 -1.08 1.91
N PHE A 473 -15.95 -0.04 2.67
CA PHE A 473 -16.85 0.97 3.23
C PHE A 473 -16.39 2.34 2.72
N ILE A 474 -17.27 3.03 2.00
CA ILE A 474 -16.98 4.32 1.35
C ILE A 474 -17.95 5.37 1.85
N GLY A 475 -17.42 6.53 2.22
CA GLY A 475 -18.20 7.66 2.75
C GLY A 475 -18.02 8.94 1.96
N GLY A 476 -18.83 9.94 2.29
CA GLY A 476 -18.63 11.30 1.80
C GLY A 476 -17.37 11.95 2.37
N LYS A 477 -16.95 13.09 1.78
CA LYS A 477 -15.78 13.84 2.24
C LYS A 477 -15.81 14.09 3.75
N TRP A 478 -14.67 13.89 4.42
CA TRP A 478 -14.51 14.12 5.87
C TRP A 478 -15.35 13.23 6.79
N LYS A 479 -15.93 12.14 6.26
CA LYS A 479 -16.64 11.11 7.05
C LYS A 479 -15.71 10.00 7.55
N ASP A 480 -14.42 10.24 7.61
CA ASP A 480 -13.37 9.26 7.96
C ASP A 480 -13.70 8.48 9.24
N GLY A 481 -14.09 9.18 10.32
CA GLY A 481 -14.45 8.53 11.58
C GLY A 481 -15.75 7.72 11.53
N GLU A 482 -16.74 8.15 10.74
CA GLU A 482 -17.98 7.38 10.56
C GLU A 482 -17.69 6.08 9.79
N ILE A 483 -16.88 6.15 8.74
CA ILE A 483 -16.48 4.98 7.95
C ILE A 483 -15.65 3.99 8.78
N LEU A 484 -14.70 4.48 9.57
CA LEU A 484 -13.96 3.64 10.50
C LEU A 484 -14.90 2.98 11.53
N SER A 485 -15.85 3.70 12.10
CA SER A 485 -16.77 3.12 13.08
C SER A 485 -17.72 2.08 12.47
N LEU A 486 -18.22 2.28 11.24
CA LEU A 486 -19.05 1.29 10.54
C LEU A 486 -18.28 0.01 10.24
N GLY A 487 -17.05 0.15 9.72
CA GLY A 487 -16.19 -1.00 9.46
C GLY A 487 -15.76 -1.71 10.74
N TYR A 488 -15.57 -0.98 11.84
CA TYR A 488 -15.29 -1.57 13.15
C TYR A 488 -16.46 -2.41 13.65
N ALA A 489 -17.69 -1.89 13.64
CA ALA A 489 -18.87 -2.66 14.01
C ALA A 489 -19.01 -3.96 13.19
N TYR A 490 -18.76 -3.88 11.88
CA TYR A 490 -18.71 -5.07 11.02
C TYR A 490 -17.57 -6.04 11.41
N GLU A 491 -16.35 -5.53 11.61
CA GLU A 491 -15.19 -6.32 12.00
C GLU A 491 -15.43 -7.13 13.28
N GLN A 492 -16.06 -6.51 14.27
CA GLN A 492 -16.35 -7.16 15.56
C GLN A 492 -17.39 -8.28 15.44
N ALA A 493 -18.23 -8.24 14.40
CA ALA A 493 -19.31 -9.21 14.19
C ALA A 493 -18.99 -10.32 13.17
N ARG A 494 -18.06 -10.09 12.24
CA ARG A 494 -17.76 -11.03 11.13
C ARG A 494 -16.98 -12.30 11.52
N GLY A 495 -16.50 -12.39 12.76
CA GLY A 495 -15.65 -13.49 13.23
C GLY A 495 -14.17 -13.38 12.81
N ALA A 496 -13.36 -14.34 13.24
CA ALA A 496 -11.91 -14.34 13.00
C ALA A 496 -11.55 -14.66 11.54
N MET A 497 -10.47 -14.05 11.03
CA MET A 497 -9.87 -14.43 9.75
C MET A 497 -8.79 -15.49 9.95
N PRO A 498 -8.65 -16.46 9.03
CA PRO A 498 -7.51 -17.36 9.03
C PRO A 498 -6.19 -16.62 8.81
N ASN A 499 -5.15 -17.10 9.50
CA ASN A 499 -3.78 -16.61 9.30
C ASN A 499 -3.21 -17.04 7.94
N ALA A 500 -2.19 -16.32 7.48
CA ALA A 500 -1.37 -16.68 6.34
C ALA A 500 -0.80 -18.10 6.47
N ARG A 501 -0.84 -18.86 5.38
CA ARG A 501 -0.41 -20.27 5.32
C ARG A 501 0.92 -20.49 4.60
N PHE A 502 1.39 -19.48 3.86
CA PHE A 502 2.60 -19.52 3.04
C PHE A 502 2.67 -20.76 2.13
N LEU A 503 1.53 -21.13 1.54
CA LEU A 503 1.47 -22.22 0.56
C LEU A 503 2.38 -21.87 -0.63
N PRO A 504 3.09 -22.84 -1.23
CA PRO A 504 3.81 -22.58 -2.48
C PRO A 504 2.85 -22.07 -3.56
N SER A 505 1.63 -22.64 -3.61
CA SER A 505 0.58 -22.30 -4.57
C SER A 505 -0.79 -22.72 -4.05
N ILE A 506 -1.88 -22.06 -4.46
CA ILE A 506 -3.26 -22.48 -4.11
C ILE A 506 -3.58 -23.86 -4.69
N GLU A 507 -2.98 -24.21 -5.83
CA GLU A 507 -3.11 -25.49 -6.52
C GLU A 507 -2.53 -26.64 -5.69
N THR A 508 -1.65 -26.34 -4.74
CA THR A 508 -1.10 -27.31 -3.76
C THR A 508 -1.90 -27.38 -2.47
N SER A 509 -2.97 -26.59 -2.34
CA SER A 509 -3.79 -26.58 -1.12
C SER A 509 -4.55 -27.91 -0.93
N PRO A 510 -4.89 -28.29 0.32
CA PRO A 510 -5.68 -29.49 0.60
C PRO A 510 -7.05 -29.53 -0.10
N PHE A 511 -7.61 -28.36 -0.43
CA PHE A 511 -8.87 -28.25 -1.15
C PHE A 511 -8.70 -28.47 -2.67
N ALA A 512 -7.64 -27.93 -3.28
CA ALA A 512 -7.48 -27.95 -4.74
C ALA A 512 -6.70 -29.17 -5.26
N ALA A 513 -5.64 -29.58 -4.56
CA ALA A 513 -4.72 -30.60 -5.05
C ALA A 513 -5.39 -31.95 -5.39
N PRO A 514 -6.35 -32.48 -4.61
CA PRO A 514 -7.02 -33.74 -4.95
C PRO A 514 -7.87 -33.68 -6.21
N ALA A 515 -8.35 -32.50 -6.61
CA ALA A 515 -9.16 -32.33 -7.81
C ALA A 515 -8.30 -32.17 -9.09
N LEU A 516 -7.07 -31.65 -8.95
CA LEU A 516 -6.16 -31.40 -10.08
C LEU A 516 -5.31 -32.63 -10.48
N ARG A 517 -5.27 -33.66 -9.64
CA ARG A 517 -4.46 -34.88 -9.87
C ARG A 517 -5.26 -36.06 -10.41
N ARG A 518 -6.54 -35.86 -10.72
CA ARG A 518 -7.44 -36.94 -11.17
C ARG A 518 -7.22 -37.32 -12.63
#